data_AF-A0A660M882-F1
#
_entry.id   AF-A0A660M882-F1
#
_cell.length_a   1.000
_cell.length_b   1.000
_cell.length_c   1.000
_cell.angle_alpha   90.00
_cell.angle_beta   90.00
_cell.angle_gamma   90.00
#
_symmetry.space_group_name_H-M   'P 1'
#
loop_
_entity.id
_entity.type
_entity.pdbx_description
1 polymer ?
#
loop_
_entity_poly.entity_id
_entity_poly.type
_entity_poly.pdbx_seq_one_letter_code
_entity_poly.pdbx_strand_id
1 'polypeptide(L)'
;ANGKWKAGDKIEKPAGIRNCTINGRNDICPSWWDNSKTGSVTKEIEFDSVSKKKATQCTPESTRVKLTVFETTDPVSKKKTITAPDGYNVNEDDDIHKCSDSQPSVSGVSYLRHSNSNTYRINVNISKGSFDINSVVIKVDGSTISTALPSGNTISTDYTFSKAGQNITVEVGDSGGYKVSKSYTGPSSINSENSSSASS
;
A
#
# COMPACT_ATOMS: atom_id res chain seq x y z
N ALA A 1 58.94 -12.25 6.24
CA ALA A 1 57.59 -12.07 6.81
C ALA A 1 56.90 -13.43 6.85
N ASN A 2 56.57 -13.94 8.04
CA ASN A 2 55.93 -15.24 8.20
C ASN A 2 54.49 -15.14 7.69
N GLY A 3 54.18 -15.77 6.55
CA GLY A 3 52.93 -15.69 5.78
C GLY A 3 51.68 -16.23 6.48
N LYS A 4 51.46 -15.83 7.73
CA LYS A 4 50.26 -16.10 8.52
C LYS A 4 49.35 -14.88 8.40
N TRP A 5 48.11 -15.12 7.96
CA TRP A 5 47.05 -14.14 7.86
C TRP A 5 46.83 -13.42 9.20
N LYS A 6 46.60 -12.11 9.16
CA LYS A 6 46.26 -11.26 10.30
C LYS A 6 44.74 -11.08 10.39
N ALA A 7 44.25 -10.83 11.60
CA ALA A 7 42.86 -10.43 11.79
C ALA A 7 42.59 -9.12 11.02
N GLY A 8 41.64 -9.15 10.09
CA GLY A 8 41.31 -8.04 9.20
C GLY A 8 41.86 -8.16 7.77
N ASP A 9 42.69 -9.15 7.47
CA ASP A 9 43.12 -9.42 6.10
C ASP A 9 41.91 -9.83 5.25
N LYS A 10 41.68 -9.11 4.14
CA LYS A 10 40.65 -9.43 3.15
C LYS A 10 41.26 -10.28 2.05
N ILE A 11 40.61 -11.37 1.69
CA ILE A 11 40.98 -12.17 0.52
C ILE A 11 40.67 -11.32 -0.72
N GLU A 12 41.68 -11.05 -1.55
CA GLU A 12 41.46 -10.41 -2.86
C GLU A 12 40.58 -11.31 -3.72
N LYS A 13 39.60 -10.70 -4.41
CA LYS A 13 38.67 -11.45 -5.26
C LYS A 13 39.46 -12.19 -6.35
N PRO A 14 39.38 -13.53 -6.44
CA PRO A 14 40.12 -14.29 -7.44
C PRO A 14 39.85 -13.79 -8.87
N ALA A 15 40.90 -13.74 -9.69
CA ALA A 15 40.74 -13.54 -11.13
C ALA A 15 39.91 -14.71 -11.70
N GLY A 16 38.82 -14.39 -12.39
CA GLY A 16 37.94 -15.39 -13.01
C GLY A 16 36.53 -15.48 -12.45
N ILE A 17 36.17 -14.71 -11.41
CA ILE A 17 34.78 -14.54 -10.95
C ILE A 17 34.33 -13.08 -11.08
N ARG A 18 33.03 -12.87 -11.32
CA ARG A 18 32.39 -11.56 -11.44
C ARG A 18 31.05 -11.54 -10.74
N ASN A 19 30.62 -10.37 -10.28
CA ASN A 19 29.23 -10.22 -9.86
C ASN A 19 28.35 -10.36 -11.10
N CYS A 20 27.22 -11.02 -10.95
CA CYS A 20 26.23 -11.22 -12.00
C CYS A 20 24.83 -11.10 -11.38
N THR A 21 23.83 -10.96 -12.23
CA THR A 21 22.44 -11.03 -11.81
C THR A 21 21.79 -12.21 -12.53
N ILE A 22 21.30 -13.18 -11.77
CA ILE A 22 20.60 -14.36 -12.27
C ILE A 22 19.15 -14.26 -11.80
N ASN A 23 18.21 -14.18 -12.73
CA ASN A 23 16.78 -14.09 -12.43
C ASN A 23 16.43 -12.99 -11.40
N GLY A 24 17.05 -11.82 -11.54
CA GLY A 24 16.84 -10.66 -10.64
C GLY A 24 17.58 -10.72 -9.31
N ARG A 25 18.34 -11.78 -9.02
CA ARG A 25 19.17 -11.93 -7.80
C ARG A 25 20.64 -11.70 -8.10
N ASN A 26 21.32 -10.97 -7.23
CA ASN A 26 22.78 -10.80 -7.33
C ASN A 26 23.51 -12.06 -6.88
N ASP A 27 24.49 -12.49 -7.67
CA ASP A 27 25.29 -13.69 -7.44
C ASP A 27 26.75 -13.49 -7.92
N ILE A 28 27.60 -14.48 -7.69
CA ILE A 28 28.97 -14.58 -8.17
C ILE A 28 29.03 -15.63 -9.28
N CYS A 29 29.33 -15.18 -10.50
CA CYS A 29 29.45 -16.04 -11.66
C CYS A 29 30.90 -16.18 -12.12
N PRO A 30 31.25 -17.27 -12.81
CA PRO A 30 32.47 -17.34 -13.60
C PRO A 30 32.54 -16.22 -14.63
N SER A 31 33.75 -15.76 -14.93
CA SER A 31 34.03 -14.69 -15.90
C SER A 31 33.51 -14.98 -17.31
N TRP A 32 33.39 -16.25 -17.70
CA TRP A 32 32.88 -16.69 -18.99
C TRP A 32 31.35 -16.79 -19.08
N TRP A 33 30.65 -16.73 -17.94
CA TRP A 33 29.20 -16.92 -17.89
C TRP A 33 28.46 -15.69 -18.42
N ASP A 34 27.44 -15.87 -19.26
CA ASP A 34 26.67 -14.79 -19.88
C ASP A 34 25.16 -15.09 -19.77
N ASN A 35 24.38 -14.10 -19.35
CA ASN A 35 22.94 -14.22 -19.15
C ASN A 35 22.18 -14.57 -20.45
N SER A 36 22.70 -14.14 -21.61
CA SER A 36 22.15 -14.45 -22.94
C SER A 36 22.20 -15.93 -23.32
N LYS A 37 22.98 -16.74 -22.59
CA LYS A 37 23.20 -18.17 -22.88
C LYS A 37 22.41 -19.11 -21.98
N THR A 38 21.54 -18.58 -21.13
CA THR A 38 20.87 -19.34 -20.06
C THR A 38 19.59 -20.05 -20.50
N GLY A 39 19.07 -19.77 -21.70
CA GLY A 39 17.76 -20.28 -22.14
C GLY A 39 16.60 -19.77 -21.27
N SER A 40 16.84 -18.73 -20.47
CA SER A 40 15.86 -18.09 -19.60
C SER A 40 15.08 -17.05 -20.41
N VAL A 41 13.75 -17.13 -20.35
CA VAL A 41 12.84 -16.13 -20.95
C VAL A 41 12.07 -15.41 -19.87
N THR A 42 11.85 -14.11 -20.06
CA THR A 42 11.10 -13.29 -19.11
C THR A 42 9.61 -13.27 -19.46
N LYS A 43 8.75 -13.29 -18.45
CA LYS A 43 7.31 -13.06 -18.57
C LYS A 43 6.85 -12.08 -17.50
N GLU A 44 5.82 -11.29 -17.78
CA GLU A 44 5.16 -10.48 -16.75
C GLU A 44 3.98 -11.25 -16.18
N ILE A 45 3.89 -11.32 -14.85
CA ILE A 45 2.77 -11.92 -14.12
C ILE A 45 2.31 -10.94 -13.04
N GLU A 46 1.01 -10.86 -12.82
CA GLU A 46 0.43 -10.11 -11.72
C GLU A 46 0.45 -10.93 -10.43
N PHE A 47 0.96 -10.33 -9.37
CA PHE A 47 0.97 -10.86 -8.03
C PHE A 47 0.16 -9.97 -7.10
N ASP A 48 -0.38 -10.56 -6.05
CA ASP A 48 -0.88 -9.81 -4.91
C ASP A 48 0.28 -9.38 -4.02
N SER A 49 0.35 -8.10 -3.68
CA SER A 49 1.38 -7.57 -2.79
C SER A 49 1.16 -7.90 -1.32
N VAL A 50 -0.03 -8.38 -0.92
CA VAL A 50 -0.34 -8.82 0.45
C VAL A 50 0.06 -10.28 0.67
N SER A 51 -0.46 -11.22 -0.13
CA SER A 51 -0.13 -12.65 -0.02
C SER A 51 1.19 -13.03 -0.66
N LYS A 52 1.72 -12.18 -1.55
CA LYS A 52 2.90 -12.44 -2.40
C LYS A 52 2.71 -13.61 -3.37
N LYS A 53 1.47 -14.02 -3.64
CA LYS A 53 1.11 -15.09 -4.60
C LYS A 53 0.52 -14.48 -5.87
N LYS A 54 0.26 -15.30 -6.91
CA LYS A 54 -0.32 -14.78 -8.16
C LYS A 54 -1.70 -14.17 -7.90
N ALA A 55 -1.93 -12.96 -8.41
CA ALA A 55 -3.22 -12.30 -8.27
C ALA A 55 -4.33 -13.13 -8.91
N THR A 56 -5.48 -13.20 -8.26
CA THR A 56 -6.70 -13.83 -8.79
C THR A 56 -7.70 -12.76 -9.23
N GLN A 57 -8.87 -13.16 -9.72
CA GLN A 57 -9.96 -12.21 -10.00
C GLN A 57 -10.45 -11.46 -8.74
N CYS A 58 -10.24 -12.02 -7.54
CA CYS A 58 -10.70 -11.42 -6.29
C CYS A 58 -9.66 -10.46 -5.68
N THR A 59 -8.41 -10.50 -6.13
CA THR A 59 -7.36 -9.61 -5.64
C THR A 59 -7.67 -8.14 -6.02
N PRO A 60 -7.71 -7.21 -5.05
CA PRO A 60 -7.95 -5.80 -5.32
C PRO A 60 -6.90 -5.18 -6.24
N GLU A 61 -7.33 -4.33 -7.17
CA GLU A 61 -6.41 -3.61 -8.10
C GLU A 61 -5.31 -2.84 -7.37
N SER A 62 -5.62 -2.28 -6.20
CA SER A 62 -4.69 -1.54 -5.35
C SER A 62 -3.52 -2.38 -4.82
N THR A 63 -3.65 -3.70 -4.77
CA THR A 63 -2.61 -4.60 -4.28
C THR A 63 -1.96 -5.43 -5.39
N ARG A 64 -2.48 -5.37 -6.62
CA ARG A 64 -1.87 -6.02 -7.79
C ARG A 64 -0.57 -5.35 -8.17
N VAL A 65 0.47 -6.15 -8.34
CA VAL A 65 1.77 -5.71 -8.83
C VAL A 65 2.22 -6.60 -9.98
N LYS A 66 2.58 -5.97 -11.11
CA LYS A 66 3.18 -6.68 -12.24
C LYS A 66 4.66 -6.88 -11.98
N LEU A 67 5.09 -8.13 -11.96
CA LEU A 67 6.48 -8.51 -11.74
C LEU A 67 6.97 -9.39 -12.88
N THR A 68 8.24 -9.20 -13.25
CA THR A 68 8.92 -10.07 -14.19
C THR A 68 9.30 -11.39 -13.51
N VAL A 69 8.86 -12.49 -14.10
CA VAL A 69 9.28 -13.85 -13.75
C VAL A 69 10.21 -14.40 -14.81
N PHE A 70 11.04 -15.37 -14.43
CA PHE A 70 12.03 -16.00 -15.29
C PHE A 70 11.67 -17.47 -15.49
N GLU A 71 11.39 -17.85 -16.73
CA GLU A 71 11.15 -19.23 -17.13
C GLU A 71 12.44 -19.81 -17.71
N THR A 72 12.95 -20.87 -17.11
CA THR A 72 14.11 -21.62 -17.61
C THR A 72 13.66 -23.00 -18.08
N THR A 73 14.17 -23.44 -19.23
CA THR A 73 13.94 -24.81 -19.72
C THR A 73 15.20 -25.63 -19.53
N ASP A 74 15.10 -26.71 -18.76
CA ASP A 74 16.20 -27.65 -18.59
C ASP A 74 16.56 -28.30 -19.95
N PRO A 75 17.82 -28.22 -20.39
CA PRO A 75 18.19 -28.62 -21.75
C PRO A 75 18.10 -30.14 -21.97
N VAL A 76 18.14 -30.96 -20.92
CA VAL A 76 18.14 -32.43 -21.00
C VAL A 76 16.72 -32.97 -20.87
N SER A 77 16.04 -32.66 -19.77
CA SER A 77 14.69 -33.12 -19.45
C SER A 77 13.58 -32.33 -20.15
N LYS A 78 13.90 -31.16 -20.71
CA LYS A 78 12.93 -30.19 -21.28
C LYS A 78 11.92 -29.67 -20.26
N LYS A 79 12.12 -29.93 -18.97
CA LYS A 79 11.26 -29.44 -17.90
C LYS A 79 11.41 -27.93 -17.78
N LYS A 80 10.27 -27.24 -17.69
CA LYS A 80 10.22 -25.79 -17.45
C LYS A 80 10.13 -25.50 -15.96
N THR A 81 10.87 -24.51 -15.52
CA THR A 81 10.79 -23.96 -14.16
C THR A 81 10.57 -22.45 -14.26
N ILE A 82 9.69 -21.93 -13.41
CA ILE A 82 9.40 -20.49 -13.33
C ILE A 82 9.84 -20.01 -11.96
N THR A 83 10.58 -18.91 -11.94
CA THR A 83 11.06 -18.26 -10.72
C THR A 83 10.56 -16.82 -10.68
N ALA A 84 10.07 -16.41 -9.51
CA ALA A 84 9.63 -15.04 -9.24
C ALA A 84 10.67 -14.28 -8.41
N PRO A 85 10.57 -12.95 -8.32
CA PRO A 85 11.37 -12.15 -7.40
C PRO A 85 11.22 -12.58 -5.95
N ASP A 86 12.16 -12.15 -5.10
CA ASP A 86 12.22 -12.55 -3.69
C ASP A 86 10.93 -12.25 -2.94
N GLY A 87 10.49 -13.25 -2.17
CA GLY A 87 9.26 -13.20 -1.40
C GLY A 87 8.00 -13.55 -2.19
N TYR A 88 8.04 -13.62 -3.53
CA TYR A 88 6.88 -13.94 -4.35
C TYR A 88 6.84 -15.41 -4.78
N ASN A 89 5.64 -15.99 -4.82
CA ASN A 89 5.41 -17.37 -5.23
C ASN A 89 4.53 -17.44 -6.49
N VAL A 90 5.14 -17.84 -7.61
CA VAL A 90 4.47 -17.98 -8.91
C VAL A 90 3.69 -19.29 -9.08
N ASN A 91 3.86 -20.24 -8.16
CA ASN A 91 3.22 -21.55 -8.26
C ASN A 91 1.91 -21.63 -7.49
N GLU A 92 1.58 -20.59 -6.72
CA GLU A 92 0.35 -20.51 -5.93
C GLU A 92 -0.45 -19.28 -6.34
N ASP A 93 -1.77 -19.42 -6.26
CA ASP A 93 -2.71 -18.33 -6.44
C ASP A 93 -2.96 -17.66 -5.09
N ASP A 94 -3.31 -16.37 -5.12
CA ASP A 94 -3.71 -15.58 -3.96
C ASP A 94 -4.87 -16.27 -3.21
N ASP A 95 -4.64 -16.54 -1.93
CA ASP A 95 -5.55 -17.21 -1.01
C ASP A 95 -5.97 -16.33 0.18
N ILE A 96 -5.47 -15.09 0.23
CA ILE A 96 -5.85 -14.10 1.23
C ILE A 96 -7.16 -13.41 0.84
N HIS A 97 -7.29 -13.01 -0.43
CA HIS A 97 -8.49 -12.32 -0.91
C HIS A 97 -9.57 -13.27 -1.41
N LYS A 98 -10.80 -13.00 -1.02
CA LYS A 98 -11.99 -13.72 -1.45
C LYS A 98 -12.97 -12.73 -2.04
N CYS A 99 -13.65 -13.12 -3.11
CA CYS A 99 -14.67 -12.25 -3.72
C CYS A 99 -15.86 -11.97 -2.78
N SER A 100 -16.00 -12.75 -1.70
CA SER A 100 -16.98 -12.53 -0.63
C SER A 100 -16.45 -11.65 0.52
N ASP A 101 -15.26 -11.07 0.39
CA ASP A 101 -14.70 -10.21 1.42
C ASP A 101 -15.61 -9.01 1.68
N SER A 102 -15.88 -8.77 2.96
CA SER A 102 -16.59 -7.57 3.36
C SER A 102 -15.63 -6.39 3.24
N GLN A 103 -16.05 -5.34 2.55
CA GLN A 103 -15.27 -4.11 2.43
C GLN A 103 -15.41 -3.25 3.70
N PRO A 104 -14.43 -2.36 4.00
CA PRO A 104 -14.59 -1.39 5.06
C PRO A 104 -15.73 -0.44 4.70
N SER A 105 -16.36 0.16 5.71
CA SER A 105 -17.49 1.06 5.50
C SER A 105 -17.46 2.26 6.43
N VAL A 106 -18.06 3.35 5.96
CA VAL A 106 -18.40 4.52 6.78
C VAL A 106 -19.90 4.45 7.06
N SER A 107 -20.27 4.28 8.34
CA SER A 107 -21.65 4.14 8.79
C SER A 107 -22.32 5.48 9.04
N GLY A 108 -21.55 6.53 9.34
CA GLY A 108 -22.08 7.89 9.44
C GLY A 108 -21.02 8.92 9.81
N VAL A 109 -21.37 10.18 9.55
CA VAL A 109 -20.60 11.34 9.99
C VAL A 109 -21.54 12.23 10.80
N SER A 110 -21.09 12.65 11.98
CA SER A 110 -21.77 13.65 12.80
C SER A 110 -20.79 14.75 13.17
N TYR A 111 -21.31 15.89 13.60
CA TYR A 111 -20.47 17.02 14.00
C TYR A 111 -21.08 17.74 15.20
N LEU A 112 -20.23 18.09 16.15
CA LEU A 112 -20.59 18.82 17.36
C LEU A 112 -19.90 20.18 17.33
N ARG A 113 -20.68 21.25 17.39
CA ARG A 113 -20.15 22.62 17.37
C ARG A 113 -19.44 22.91 18.69
N HIS A 114 -18.23 23.48 18.63
CA HIS A 114 -17.57 24.08 19.78
C HIS A 114 -18.23 25.41 20.13
N SER A 115 -18.38 25.69 21.42
CA SER A 115 -19.02 26.92 21.90
C SER A 115 -18.41 28.16 21.24
N ASN A 116 -19.29 29.06 20.78
CA ASN A 116 -18.93 30.38 20.22
C ASN A 116 -17.92 30.37 19.07
N SER A 117 -17.82 29.30 18.27
CA SER A 117 -16.91 29.25 17.11
C SER A 117 -17.54 28.57 15.90
N ASN A 118 -16.91 28.69 14.73
CA ASN A 118 -17.24 27.87 13.56
C ASN A 118 -16.42 26.57 13.51
N THR A 119 -15.82 26.21 14.64
CA THR A 119 -15.10 24.95 14.84
C THR A 119 -16.08 23.86 15.24
N TYR A 120 -16.01 22.73 14.57
CA TYR A 120 -16.82 21.55 14.88
C TYR A 120 -15.90 20.35 15.07
N ARG A 121 -16.23 19.52 16.07
CA ARG A 121 -15.69 18.17 16.18
C ARG A 121 -16.43 17.25 15.23
N ILE A 122 -15.80 16.90 14.13
CA ILE A 122 -16.29 15.90 13.17
C ILE A 122 -16.03 14.52 13.77
N ASN A 123 -17.07 13.70 13.89
CA ASN A 123 -16.98 12.31 14.32
C ASN A 123 -17.39 11.41 13.15
N VAL A 124 -16.49 10.52 12.76
CA VAL A 124 -16.68 9.57 11.68
C VAL A 124 -16.79 8.18 12.29
N ASN A 125 -17.93 7.52 12.07
CA ASN A 125 -18.11 6.13 12.46
C ASN A 125 -17.77 5.22 11.28
N ILE A 126 -16.88 4.27 11.54
CA ILE A 126 -16.35 3.32 10.56
C ILE A 126 -16.56 1.90 11.06
N SER A 127 -16.65 0.95 10.13
CA SER A 127 -16.62 -0.47 10.44
C SER A 127 -15.57 -1.15 9.57
N LYS A 128 -14.77 -2.01 10.18
CA LYS A 128 -13.87 -2.88 9.43
C LYS A 128 -14.65 -3.93 8.65
N GLY A 129 -14.04 -4.39 7.57
CA GLY A 129 -14.49 -5.49 6.74
C GLY A 129 -13.80 -6.80 7.13
N SER A 130 -13.41 -7.59 6.14
CA SER A 130 -12.57 -8.78 6.31
C SER A 130 -11.16 -8.43 6.83
N PHE A 131 -10.68 -7.22 6.55
CA PHE A 131 -9.33 -6.75 6.86
C PHE A 131 -9.36 -5.59 7.86
N ASP A 132 -8.26 -5.43 8.59
CA ASP A 132 -8.12 -4.34 9.56
C ASP A 132 -7.88 -3.00 8.85
N ILE A 133 -8.56 -1.96 9.33
CA ILE A 133 -8.43 -0.62 8.78
C ILE A 133 -7.03 -0.07 9.09
N ASN A 134 -6.33 0.40 8.06
CA ASN A 134 -4.98 0.95 8.17
C ASN A 134 -4.89 2.39 7.65
N SER A 135 -6.00 3.00 7.27
CA SER A 135 -6.04 4.40 6.87
C SER A 135 -7.45 4.96 6.94
N VAL A 136 -7.61 6.12 7.59
CA VAL A 136 -8.79 6.96 7.48
C VAL A 136 -8.34 8.37 7.14
N VAL A 137 -8.78 8.90 6.00
CA VAL A 137 -8.49 10.26 5.55
C VAL A 137 -9.77 11.06 5.51
N ILE A 138 -9.79 12.21 6.18
CA ILE A 138 -10.93 13.12 6.19
C ILE A 138 -10.52 14.38 5.42
N LYS A 139 -11.33 14.77 4.45
CA LYS A 139 -11.13 15.95 3.61
C LYS A 139 -12.32 16.88 3.71
N VAL A 140 -12.07 18.19 3.62
CA VAL A 140 -13.11 19.22 3.43
C VAL A 140 -12.84 19.99 2.15
N ASP A 141 -13.83 20.04 1.25
CA ASP A 141 -13.71 20.59 -0.11
C ASP A 141 -12.44 20.08 -0.84
N GLY A 142 -12.11 18.80 -0.64
CA GLY A 142 -10.94 18.14 -1.23
C GLY A 142 -9.62 18.30 -0.47
N SER A 143 -9.54 19.22 0.50
CA SER A 143 -8.33 19.42 1.32
C SER A 143 -8.29 18.46 2.49
N THR A 144 -7.21 17.68 2.63
CA THR A 144 -7.02 16.76 3.77
C THR A 144 -6.87 17.53 5.07
N ILE A 145 -7.73 17.22 6.04
CA ILE A 145 -7.71 17.81 7.38
C ILE A 145 -7.27 16.80 8.45
N SER A 146 -7.38 15.49 8.16
CA SER A 146 -6.96 14.42 9.06
C SER A 146 -6.53 13.18 8.30
N THR A 147 -5.52 12.49 8.83
CA THR A 147 -5.11 11.14 8.44
C THR A 147 -4.85 10.36 9.72
N ALA A 148 -5.53 9.25 9.91
CA ALA A 148 -5.49 8.49 11.15
C ALA A 148 -5.39 6.99 10.93
N LEU A 149 -4.73 6.31 11.87
CA LEU A 149 -4.86 4.88 12.12
C LEU A 149 -5.90 4.70 13.24
N PRO A 150 -7.10 4.19 12.93
CA PRO A 150 -8.13 4.03 13.96
C PRO A 150 -7.75 2.97 15.00
N SER A 151 -7.85 3.34 16.28
CA SER A 151 -7.79 2.41 17.41
C SER A 151 -9.16 1.84 17.80
N GLY A 152 -10.21 2.23 17.08
CA GLY A 152 -11.60 1.80 17.30
C GLY A 152 -12.51 2.21 16.15
N ASN A 153 -13.82 2.17 16.37
CA ASN A 153 -14.82 2.38 15.31
C ASN A 153 -15.16 3.86 15.06
N THR A 154 -14.50 4.78 15.75
CA THR A 154 -14.76 6.22 15.61
C THR A 154 -13.45 6.99 15.49
N ILE A 155 -13.38 7.87 14.50
CA ILE A 155 -12.33 8.89 14.35
C ILE A 155 -12.94 10.26 14.61
N SER A 156 -12.24 11.09 15.38
CA SER A 156 -12.62 12.49 15.58
C SER A 156 -11.54 13.44 15.09
N THR A 157 -11.95 14.57 14.53
CA THR A 157 -11.05 15.69 14.22
C THR A 157 -11.81 17.01 14.32
N ASP A 158 -11.13 18.08 14.71
CA ASP A 158 -11.72 19.42 14.76
C ASP A 158 -11.45 20.16 13.44
N TYR A 159 -12.46 20.86 12.94
CA TYR A 159 -12.34 21.67 11.73
C TYR A 159 -13.17 22.94 11.82
N THR A 160 -12.60 24.07 11.36
CA THR A 160 -13.29 25.35 11.28
C THR A 160 -13.88 25.54 9.89
N PHE A 161 -15.20 25.48 9.78
CA PHE A 161 -15.89 25.64 8.50
C PHE A 161 -15.89 27.11 8.05
N SER A 162 -15.56 27.33 6.78
CA SER A 162 -15.54 28.66 6.16
C SER A 162 -16.85 28.99 5.45
N LYS A 163 -17.64 27.98 5.10
CA LYS A 163 -19.00 28.13 4.53
C LYS A 163 -19.93 27.04 5.06
N ALA A 164 -21.22 27.32 5.09
CA ALA A 164 -22.22 26.30 5.36
C ALA A 164 -22.21 25.25 4.24
N GLY A 165 -22.43 23.99 4.60
CA GLY A 165 -22.58 22.89 3.65
C GLY A 165 -21.32 22.48 2.88
N GLN A 166 -20.11 22.76 3.38
CA GLN A 166 -18.88 22.26 2.76
C GLN A 166 -18.91 20.74 2.60
N ASN A 167 -18.34 20.24 1.50
CA ASN A 167 -18.30 18.82 1.25
C ASN A 167 -17.24 18.15 2.13
N ILE A 168 -17.64 17.17 2.92
CA ILE A 168 -16.76 16.32 3.71
C ILE A 168 -16.60 15.00 2.96
N THR A 169 -15.36 14.64 2.61
CA THR A 169 -15.06 13.33 2.04
C THR A 169 -14.29 12.50 3.04
N VAL A 170 -14.76 11.28 3.28
CA VAL A 170 -14.10 10.29 4.12
C VAL A 170 -13.64 9.14 3.24
N GLU A 171 -12.32 8.90 3.25
CA GLU A 171 -11.69 7.76 2.59
C GLU A 171 -11.21 6.79 3.66
N VAL A 172 -11.60 5.52 3.55
CA VAL A 172 -11.16 4.45 4.45
C VAL A 172 -10.48 3.37 3.64
N GLY A 173 -9.27 2.98 4.06
CA GLY A 173 -8.50 1.89 3.49
C GLY A 173 -8.17 0.83 4.53
N ASP A 174 -8.08 -0.42 4.09
CA ASP A 174 -7.69 -1.55 4.93
C ASP A 174 -6.40 -2.25 4.48
N SER A 175 -5.95 -3.22 5.28
CA SER A 175 -4.74 -4.00 5.02
C SER A 175 -4.84 -4.99 3.86
N GLY A 176 -6.06 -5.33 3.41
CA GLY A 176 -6.30 -6.05 2.16
C GLY A 176 -6.29 -5.13 0.94
N GLY A 177 -6.10 -3.82 1.14
CA GLY A 177 -6.07 -2.83 0.08
C GLY A 177 -7.45 -2.43 -0.44
N TYR A 178 -8.54 -2.88 0.16
CA TYR A 178 -9.87 -2.35 -0.17
C TYR A 178 -9.97 -0.89 0.28
N LYS A 179 -10.66 -0.08 -0.53
CA LYS A 179 -10.85 1.35 -0.27
C LYS A 179 -12.30 1.74 -0.51
N VAL A 180 -12.86 2.51 0.42
CA VAL A 180 -14.17 3.15 0.28
C VAL A 180 -14.03 4.66 0.41
N SER A 181 -14.77 5.40 -0.42
CA SER A 181 -14.86 6.86 -0.33
C SER A 181 -16.34 7.25 -0.25
N LYS A 182 -16.71 8.05 0.76
CA LYS A 182 -18.06 8.60 0.92
C LYS A 182 -18.01 10.10 1.14
N SER A 183 -19.00 10.79 0.60
CA SER A 183 -19.16 12.24 0.76
C SER A 183 -20.38 12.56 1.61
N TYR A 184 -20.26 13.62 2.42
CA TYR A 184 -21.25 14.11 3.35
C TYR A 184 -21.30 15.62 3.29
N THR A 185 -22.46 16.20 3.59
CA THR A 185 -22.61 17.66 3.71
C THR A 185 -22.25 18.09 5.12
N GLY A 186 -21.37 19.09 5.24
CA GLY A 186 -21.06 19.76 6.50
C GLY A 186 -22.25 20.52 7.09
N PRO A 187 -22.04 21.25 8.20
CA PRO A 187 -23.11 21.97 8.90
C PRO A 187 -23.90 22.90 7.96
N SER A 188 -25.24 22.83 8.02
CA SER A 188 -26.14 23.66 7.19
C SER A 188 -26.15 25.14 7.58
N SER A 189 -25.62 25.48 8.75
CA SER A 189 -25.42 26.84 9.21
C SER A 189 -24.08 26.94 9.94
N ILE A 190 -23.38 28.05 9.72
CA ILE A 190 -22.23 28.48 10.49
C ILE A 190 -22.52 29.92 10.93
N ASN A 191 -22.30 30.26 12.21
CA ASN A 191 -22.55 31.62 12.65
C ASN A 191 -21.41 32.48 12.13
N SER A 192 -21.69 33.32 11.14
CA SER A 192 -20.83 34.47 10.85
C SER A 192 -20.91 35.36 12.09
N GLU A 193 -19.79 35.62 12.77
CA GLU A 193 -19.81 36.61 13.85
C GLU A 193 -20.41 37.90 13.32
N ASN A 194 -21.43 38.37 14.05
CA ASN A 194 -22.10 39.62 13.80
C ASN A 194 -21.03 40.72 13.79
N SER A 195 -20.76 41.31 12.62
CA SER A 195 -20.08 42.60 12.54
C SER A 195 -21.07 43.64 13.09
N SER A 196 -21.24 43.69 14.42
CA SER A 196 -21.92 44.82 15.04
C SER A 196 -20.96 46.00 14.97
N SER A 197 -21.15 46.79 13.92
CA SER A 197 -20.77 48.18 13.84
C SER A 197 -21.10 48.90 15.15
N ALA A 198 -20.07 49.19 15.94
CA ALA A 198 -20.18 50.19 17.00
C ALA A 198 -20.58 51.51 16.33
N SER A 199 -21.84 51.88 16.51
CA SER A 199 -22.41 53.12 16.02
C SER A 199 -23.03 53.84 17.21
N SER A 200 -22.37 54.92 17.62
CA SER A 200 -22.79 56.01 18.51
C SER A 200 -22.98 55.68 20.00
#